data_AF-A0AAJ1UHR8-F1
#
_entry.id   AF-A0AAJ1UHR8-F1
#
_cell.length_a   1.000
_cell.length_b   1.000
_cell.length_c   1.000
_cell.angle_alpha   90.00
_cell.angle_beta   90.00
_cell.angle_gamma   90.00
#
_symmetry.space_group_name_H-M   'P 1'
#
loop_
_entity.id
_entity.type
_entity.pdbx_description
1 polymer ?
#
loop_
_entity_poly.entity_id
_entity_poly.type
_entity_poly.pdbx_seq_one_letter_code
_entity_poly.pdbx_strand_id
1 'polypeptide(L)' 'MEIDWYQIGTLKHIGGGYDIRTDPLNILVTTAKQGHEGEVSDMLIVMDDGTVIPPDGIMRLARAPGRIR' A
#
# COMPACT_ATOMS: atom_id res chain seq x y z
N MET A 1 12.43 -6.49 -12.25
CA MET A 1 11.04 -6.01 -12.43
C MET A 1 11.01 -4.63 -11.80
N GLU A 2 10.76 -3.60 -12.59
CA GLU A 2 10.67 -2.22 -12.12
C GLU A 2 9.34 -2.06 -11.37
N ILE A 3 9.37 -1.47 -10.18
CA ILE A 3 8.14 -1.18 -9.42
C ILE A 3 7.65 0.18 -9.92
N ASP A 4 6.43 0.21 -10.47
CA ASP A 4 5.78 1.48 -10.79
C ASP A 4 5.23 2.11 -9.50
N TRP A 5 6.04 3.00 -8.91
CA TRP A 5 5.68 3.73 -7.70
C TRP A 5 4.58 4.77 -7.89
N TYR A 6 4.26 5.12 -9.14
CA TYR A 6 3.29 6.15 -9.50
C TYR A 6 1.94 5.57 -9.92
N GLN A 7 1.86 4.26 -10.11
CA GLN A 7 0.59 3.57 -10.34
C GLN A 7 -0.38 3.85 -9.18
N ILE A 8 -1.61 4.18 -9.53
CA ILE A 8 -2.67 4.49 -8.57
C ILE A 8 -3.24 3.21 -7.98
N GLY A 9 -3.53 3.24 -6.69
CA GLY A 9 -4.29 2.20 -6.01
C GLY A 9 -5.05 2.76 -4.81
N THR A 10 -5.69 1.87 -4.07
CA THR A 10 -6.45 2.18 -2.86
C THR A 10 -5.95 1.33 -1.70
N LEU A 11 -5.53 1.98 -0.63
CA LEU A 11 -5.26 1.34 0.66
C LEU A 11 -6.59 1.07 1.37
N LYS A 12 -6.80 -0.17 1.80
CA LYS A 12 -8.04 -0.63 2.44
C LYS A 12 -7.73 -1.28 3.79
N HIS A 13 -8.62 -1.09 4.75
CA HIS A 13 -8.57 -1.80 6.03
C HIS A 13 -9.29 -3.14 5.90
N ILE A 14 -8.59 -4.25 6.18
CA ILE A 14 -9.09 -5.63 6.07
C ILE A 14 -10.16 -5.90 7.13
N GLY A 15 -9.87 -5.62 8.40
CA GLY A 15 -10.82 -5.85 9.50
C GLY A 15 -12.09 -4.98 9.44
N GLY A 16 -11.97 -3.72 9.02
CA GLY A 16 -13.09 -2.79 8.89
C GLY A 16 -13.82 -2.81 7.55
N GLY A 17 -13.20 -3.36 6.49
CA GLY A 17 -13.79 -3.44 5.16
C GLY A 17 -13.99 -2.10 4.45
N TYR A 18 -13.29 -1.04 4.88
CA TYR A 18 -13.42 0.30 4.32
C TYR A 18 -12.13 0.77 3.63
N ASP A 19 -12.31 1.78 2.78
CA ASP A 19 -11.24 2.39 2.01
C ASP A 19 -10.62 3.50 2.85
N ILE A 20 -9.30 3.40 3.08
CA ILE A 20 -8.54 4.40 3.83
C ILE A 20 -8.22 5.57 2.92
N ARG A 21 -7.62 5.29 1.75
CA ARG A 21 -7.21 6.34 0.80
C ARG A 21 -6.85 5.80 -0.58
N THR A 22 -6.92 6.66 -1.59
CA THR A 22 -6.53 6.40 -2.98
C THR A 22 -5.46 7.39 -3.44
N ASP A 23 -4.26 6.90 -3.74
CA ASP A 23 -3.06 7.69 -4.07
C ASP A 23 -2.08 6.82 -4.89
N PRO A 24 -0.95 7.37 -5.35
CA PRO A 24 0.15 6.57 -5.89
C PRO A 24 0.72 5.57 -4.87
N LEU A 25 1.22 4.43 -5.38
CA LEU A 25 1.75 3.32 -4.57
C LEU A 25 2.77 3.77 -3.51
N ASN A 26 3.64 4.72 -3.82
CA ASN A 26 4.62 5.23 -2.85
C ASN A 26 3.97 5.88 -1.61
N ILE A 27 2.89 6.63 -1.78
CA ILE A 27 2.14 7.28 -0.70
C ILE A 27 1.41 6.20 0.08
N LEU A 28 0.72 5.27 -0.59
CA LEU A 28 -0.04 4.21 0.09
C LEU A 28 0.87 3.33 0.98
N VAL A 29 2.03 2.93 0.48
CA VAL A 29 3.02 2.17 1.27
C VAL A 29 3.54 3.01 2.45
N THR A 30 3.72 4.31 2.26
CA THR A 30 4.12 5.22 3.34
C THR A 30 3.05 5.31 4.43
N THR A 31 1.81 5.56 4.03
CA THR A 31 0.65 5.68 4.92
C THR A 31 0.43 4.40 5.71
N ALA A 32 0.46 3.25 5.04
CA ALA A 32 0.34 1.97 5.72
C ALA A 32 1.43 1.78 6.78
N LYS A 33 2.69 2.15 6.47
CA LYS A 33 3.81 2.05 7.43
C LYS A 33 3.77 3.04 8.58
N GLN A 34 3.09 4.18 8.46
CA GLN A 34 2.98 5.16 9.53
C GLN A 34 2.10 4.68 10.68
N GLY A 35 1.17 3.75 10.42
CA GLY A 35 0.33 3.13 11.44
C GLY A 35 -0.79 4.03 11.98
N HIS A 36 -0.99 5.24 11.42
CA HIS A 36 -2.09 6.13 11.84
C HIS A 36 -3.48 5.51 11.62
N GLU A 37 -3.61 4.68 10.60
CA GLU A 37 -4.86 4.06 10.17
C GLU A 37 -5.00 2.61 10.69
N GLY A 38 -4.12 2.18 11.60
CA GLY A 38 -4.04 0.82 12.14
C GLY A 38 -2.74 0.10 11.80
N GLU A 39 -2.63 -1.17 12.21
CA GLU A 39 -1.48 -2.02 11.92
C GLU A 39 -1.45 -2.42 10.43
N VAL A 40 -0.25 -2.54 9.86
CA VAL A 40 -0.08 -2.99 8.46
C VAL A 40 -0.68 -4.38 8.22
N SER A 41 -0.67 -5.25 9.24
CA SER A 41 -1.29 -6.58 9.18
C SER A 41 -2.78 -6.54 8.83
N ASP A 42 -3.43 -5.42 9.10
CA ASP A 42 -4.85 -5.19 8.82
C ASP A 42 -5.07 -4.37 7.55
N MET A 43 -4.06 -4.25 6.68
CA MET A 43 -4.13 -3.43 5.47
C MET A 43 -3.77 -4.18 4.20
N LEU A 44 -4.47 -3.88 3.12
CA LEU A 44 -4.10 -4.29 1.76
C LEU A 44 -4.18 -3.10 0.81
N ILE A 45 -3.41 -3.16 -0.27
CA ILE A 45 -3.53 -2.18 -1.37
C ILE A 45 -4.15 -2.89 -2.56
N VAL A 46 -5.19 -2.30 -3.15
CA VAL A 46 -5.76 -2.72 -4.43
C VAL A 46 -5.34 -1.71 -5.49
N MET A 47 -4.53 -2.13 -6.45
CA MET A 47 -4.10 -1.30 -7.57
C MET A 47 -5.25 -1.13 -8.58
N ASP A 48 -5.20 -0.06 -9.37
CA ASP A 48 -6.22 0.23 -10.41
C ASP A 48 -6.33 -0.88 -11.47
N ASP A 49 -5.23 -1.60 -11.74
CA ASP A 49 -5.21 -2.75 -12.63
C ASP A 49 -5.81 -4.03 -12.01
N GLY A 50 -6.33 -3.95 -10.79
CA GLY A 50 -6.90 -5.07 -10.03
C GLY A 50 -5.88 -5.88 -9.23
N THR A 51 -4.59 -5.56 -9.30
CA THR A 51 -3.55 -6.23 -8.50
C THR A 51 -3.78 -5.99 -7.01
N VAL A 52 -3.76 -7.05 -6.20
CA VAL A 52 -3.87 -6.94 -4.74
C VAL A 52 -2.51 -7.16 -4.09
N ILE A 53 -2.08 -6.18 -3.30
CA ILE A 53 -0.84 -6.22 -2.51
C ILE A 53 -1.24 -6.50 -1.05
N PRO A 54 -0.94 -7.70 -0.52
CA PRO A 54 -1.25 -8.07 0.86
C PRO A 54 -0.29 -7.38 1.86
N PRO A 55 -0.56 -7.44 3.18
CA PRO A 55 0.30 -6.87 4.22
C PRO A 55 1.80 -7.18 4.05
N ASP A 56 2.15 -8.44 3.78
CA ASP A 56 3.54 -8.85 3.55
C ASP A 56 4.16 -8.20 2.31
N GLY A 57 3.34 -7.99 1.27
CA GLY A 57 3.73 -7.27 0.06
C GLY A 57 4.02 -5.79 0.36
N ILE A 58 3.17 -5.14 1.15
CA ILE A 58 3.39 -3.76 1.62
C ILE A 58 4.71 -3.67 2.41
N MET A 59 4.96 -4.63 3.31
CA MET A 59 6.21 -4.69 4.09
C MET A 59 7.44 -4.90 3.21
N ARG A 60 7.33 -5.72 2.16
CA ARG A 60 8.41 -5.91 1.20
C ARG A 60 8.68 -4.66 0.38
N LEU A 61 7.63 -3.99 -0.11
CA LEU A 61 7.73 -2.73 -0.84
C LEU A 61 8.31 -1.61 0.02
N ALA A 62 7.93 -1.54 1.30
CA ALA A 62 8.49 -0.57 2.24
C ALA A 62 10.01 -0.69 2.42
N ARG A 63 10.58 -1.89 2.15
CA ARG A 63 12.02 -2.19 2.20
C ARG A 63 12.69 -2.16 0.83
N ALA A 64 11.93 -2.00 -0.25
CA ALA A 64 12.45 -2.09 -1.60
C ALA A 64 13.32 -0.86 -1.94
N PRO A 65 14.52 -1.05 -2.51
CA PRO A 65 15.30 0.05 -3.07
C PRO A 65 14.55 0.63 -4.28
N GLY A 66 14.57 1.95 -4.43
CA GLY A 66 13.86 2.66 -5.50
C GLY A 66 12.58 3.39 -5.06
N ARG A 67 12.20 3.32 -3.78
CA ARG A 67 11.24 4.26 -3.20
C ARG A 67 11.83 5.66 -3.33
N ILE A 68 11.28 6.44 -4.26
CA ILE A 68 11.75 7.79 -4.58
C ILE A 68 11.54 8.64 -3.32
N ARG A 69 12.65 9.14 -2.79
CA ARG A 69 12.73 9.83 -1.49
C ARG A 69 12.40 11.31 -1.64
#